data_AF-A0AAW9I8Y7-F1
#
_entry.id   AF-A0AAW9I8Y7-F1
#
_cell.length_a   1.000
_cell.length_b   1.000
_cell.length_c   1.000
_cell.angle_alpha   90.00
_cell.angle_beta   90.00
_cell.angle_gamma   90.00
#
_symmetry.space_group_name_H-M   'P 1'
#
loop_
_entity.id
_entity.type
_entity.pdbx_description
1 polymer ?
#
loop_
_entity_poly.entity_id
_entity_poly.type
_entity_poly.pdbx_seq_one_letter_code
_entity_poly.pdbx_strand_id
1 'polypeptide(L)'
;KKKLLGLEEMHMYDLYVPVIEIPKEHIAFNNAVDMVLEGLKPLGEEYLSIFENGVKDGWIDIYQNKGKRGGAYSWGGYKTMPYVLLNYNYELHDVSTLAHEMGHSIHSYYSRKEQPYIYAGYTLFCAEVASTTNEALLIHYLINKETDKKKKLYLINQELEQIRT
;
A
#
# COMPACT_ATOMS: atom_id res chain seq x y z
N LYS A 1 -17.43 -6.55 -14.81
CA LYS A 1 -18.26 -6.73 -13.58
C LYS A 1 -19.69 -7.22 -13.89
N LYS A 2 -20.59 -6.42 -14.49
CA LYS A 2 -21.98 -6.83 -14.80
C LYS A 2 -22.15 -8.24 -15.40
N LYS A 3 -21.41 -8.54 -16.47
CA LYS A 3 -21.41 -9.87 -17.12
C LYS A 3 -20.92 -11.00 -16.19
N LEU A 4 -19.90 -10.73 -15.36
CA LEU A 4 -19.32 -11.73 -14.46
C LEU A 4 -20.23 -12.02 -13.26
N LEU A 5 -21.02 -11.04 -12.83
CA LEU A 5 -22.04 -11.21 -11.78
C LEU A 5 -23.37 -11.76 -12.32
N GLY A 6 -23.50 -11.98 -13.64
CA GLY A 6 -24.73 -12.48 -14.25
C GLY A 6 -25.93 -11.53 -14.15
N LEU A 7 -25.69 -10.22 -14.03
CA LEU A 7 -26.75 -9.25 -13.81
C LEU A 7 -27.32 -8.68 -15.12
N GLU A 8 -28.65 -8.57 -15.20
CA GLU A 8 -29.35 -7.91 -16.32
C GLU A 8 -29.17 -6.38 -16.30
N GLU A 9 -29.08 -5.79 -15.12
CA GLU A 9 -28.79 -4.37 -14.86
C GLU A 9 -27.78 -4.25 -13.71
N MET A 10 -26.99 -3.18 -13.67
CA MET A 10 -26.00 -2.94 -12.62
C MET A 10 -26.41 -1.72 -11.81
N HIS A 11 -26.63 -1.91 -10.52
CA HIS A 11 -26.97 -0.86 -9.58
C HIS A 11 -25.77 -0.48 -8.70
N MET A 12 -25.89 0.62 -7.95
CA MET A 12 -24.82 1.10 -7.07
C MET A 12 -24.40 0.08 -6.01
N TYR A 13 -25.33 -0.72 -5.50
CA TYR A 13 -25.03 -1.77 -4.51
C TYR A 13 -24.25 -2.95 -5.11
N ASP A 14 -24.33 -3.17 -6.43
CA ASP A 14 -23.58 -4.25 -7.11
C ASP A 14 -22.10 -3.88 -7.31
N LEU A 15 -21.76 -2.59 -7.22
CA LEU A 15 -20.39 -2.12 -7.43
C LEU A 15 -19.44 -2.58 -6.34
N TYR A 16 -19.93 -2.97 -5.16
CA TYR A 16 -19.08 -3.43 -4.05
C TYR A 16 -19.03 -4.95 -3.90
N VAL A 17 -19.77 -5.68 -4.75
CA VAL A 17 -19.77 -7.15 -4.74
C VAL A 17 -18.44 -7.67 -5.31
N PRO A 18 -17.70 -8.53 -4.58
CA PRO A 18 -16.52 -9.19 -5.12
C PRO A 18 -16.89 -10.06 -6.32
N VAL A 19 -16.13 -9.95 -7.39
CA VAL A 19 -16.40 -10.68 -8.65
C VAL A 19 -15.60 -11.97 -8.73
N ILE A 20 -14.43 -11.98 -8.08
CA ILE A 20 -13.48 -13.08 -8.10
C ILE A 20 -13.16 -13.43 -6.66
N GLU A 21 -13.51 -14.66 -6.27
CA GLU A 21 -13.11 -15.21 -4.98
C GLU A 21 -11.82 -16.00 -5.14
N ILE A 22 -10.81 -15.63 -4.36
CA ILE A 22 -9.59 -16.42 -4.21
C ILE A 22 -9.52 -16.98 -2.78
N PRO A 23 -8.84 -18.12 -2.56
CA PRO A 23 -8.53 -18.56 -1.21
C PRO A 23 -7.82 -17.44 -0.44
N LYS A 24 -8.17 -17.28 0.84
CA LYS A 24 -7.44 -16.34 1.70
C LYS A 24 -5.98 -16.79 1.80
N GLU A 25 -5.07 -15.89 1.49
CA GLU A 25 -3.65 -16.09 1.68
C GLU A 25 -3.23 -15.57 3.05
N HIS A 26 -2.21 -16.21 3.61
CA HIS A 26 -1.56 -15.75 4.83
C HIS A 26 -0.15 -15.27 4.46
N ILE A 27 0.04 -13.96 4.47
CA ILE A 27 1.28 -13.30 4.11
C ILE A 27 1.94 -12.82 5.39
N ALA A 28 3.04 -13.45 5.80
CA ALA A 28 3.82 -12.96 6.93
C ALA A 28 4.39 -11.56 6.64
N PHE A 29 4.50 -10.70 7.65
CA PHE A 29 4.95 -9.31 7.47
C PHE A 29 6.29 -9.20 6.74
N ASN A 30 7.26 -10.06 7.04
CA ASN A 30 8.54 -10.06 6.32
C ASN A 30 8.37 -10.40 4.83
N ASN A 31 7.50 -11.34 4.49
CA ASN A 31 7.19 -11.65 3.09
C ASN A 31 6.49 -10.46 2.42
N ALA A 32 5.67 -9.70 3.16
CA ALA A 32 5.06 -8.48 2.65
C ALA A 32 6.11 -7.41 2.35
N VAL A 33 7.10 -7.21 3.23
CA VAL A 33 8.23 -6.31 3.00
C VAL A 33 8.98 -6.71 1.72
N ASP A 34 9.31 -7.99 1.56
CA ASP A 34 9.99 -8.49 0.36
C ASP A 34 9.15 -8.27 -0.91
N MET A 35 7.84 -8.53 -0.85
CA MET A 35 6.93 -8.28 -1.97
C MET A 35 6.89 -6.81 -2.37
N VAL A 36 6.86 -5.90 -1.38
CA VAL A 36 6.86 -4.45 -1.64
C VAL A 36 8.19 -4.03 -2.25
N LEU A 37 9.33 -4.45 -1.68
CA LEU A 37 10.65 -4.11 -2.21
C LEU A 37 10.82 -4.58 -3.66
N GLU A 38 10.38 -5.79 -3.98
CA GLU A 38 10.39 -6.31 -5.35
C GLU A 38 9.52 -5.48 -6.31
N GLY A 39 8.31 -5.10 -5.87
CA GLY A 39 7.41 -4.28 -6.67
C GLY A 39 7.91 -2.85 -6.88
N LEU A 40 8.64 -2.31 -5.91
CA LEU A 40 9.17 -0.94 -5.93
C LEU A 40 10.56 -0.80 -6.56
N LYS A 41 11.15 -1.89 -7.06
CA LYS A 41 12.46 -1.88 -7.76
C LYS A 41 12.65 -0.74 -8.77
N PRO A 42 11.64 -0.35 -9.59
CA PRO A 42 11.78 0.77 -10.52
C PRO A 42 12.12 2.12 -9.88
N LEU A 43 11.88 2.31 -8.57
CA LEU A 43 12.23 3.53 -7.83
C LEU A 43 13.72 3.63 -7.48
N GLY A 44 14.50 2.57 -7.70
CA GLY A 44 15.96 2.56 -7.54
C GLY A 44 16.44 2.24 -6.12
N GLU A 45 17.71 1.84 -6.04
CA GLU A 45 18.35 1.31 -4.82
C GLU A 45 18.31 2.25 -3.62
N GLU A 46 18.39 3.57 -3.84
CA GLU A 46 18.31 4.54 -2.76
C GLU A 46 16.95 4.49 -2.05
N TYR A 47 15.86 4.48 -2.83
CA TYR A 47 14.50 4.42 -2.30
C TYR A 47 14.28 3.12 -1.53
N LEU A 48 14.69 1.99 -2.11
CA LEU A 48 14.59 0.67 -1.48
C LEU A 48 15.39 0.60 -0.18
N SER A 49 16.59 1.18 -0.15
CA SER A 49 17.42 1.24 1.05
C SER A 49 16.76 2.03 2.17
N ILE A 50 16.10 3.15 1.85
CA ILE A 50 15.35 3.93 2.85
C ILE A 50 14.17 3.12 3.38
N PHE A 51 13.43 2.43 2.50
CA PHE A 51 12.34 1.56 2.89
C PHE A 51 12.81 0.47 3.87
N GLU A 52 13.85 -0.27 3.49
CA GLU A 52 14.43 -1.33 4.33
C GLU A 52 14.91 -0.81 5.68
N ASN A 53 15.62 0.32 5.69
CA ASN A 53 16.10 0.93 6.92
C ASN A 53 14.92 1.39 7.78
N GLY A 54 13.85 1.94 7.20
CA GLY A 54 12.65 2.30 7.95
C GLY A 54 12.00 1.10 8.66
N VAL A 55 11.97 -0.06 7.99
CA VAL A 55 11.52 -1.31 8.62
C VAL A 55 12.45 -1.74 9.75
N LYS A 56 13.78 -1.75 9.52
CA LYS A 56 14.80 -2.20 10.50
C LYS A 56 14.93 -1.26 11.70
N ASP A 57 14.79 0.04 11.49
CA ASP A 57 14.95 1.10 12.50
C ASP A 57 13.66 1.35 13.29
N GLY A 58 12.61 0.54 13.08
CA GLY A 58 11.40 0.55 13.90
C GLY A 58 10.46 1.71 13.60
N TRP A 59 10.38 2.18 12.35
CA TRP A 59 9.37 3.18 11.97
C TRP A 59 7.95 2.63 12.12
N ILE A 60 7.77 1.31 12.02
CA ILE A 60 6.47 0.68 11.84
C ILE A 60 6.00 0.00 13.14
N ASP A 61 4.84 0.41 13.65
CA ASP A 61 4.08 -0.33 14.64
C ASP A 61 3.09 -1.28 13.93
N ILE A 62 3.49 -2.55 13.82
CA ILE A 62 3.00 -3.51 12.81
C ILE A 62 1.62 -4.10 13.11
N TYR A 63 1.47 -4.74 14.28
CA TYR A 63 0.37 -5.67 14.53
C TYR A 63 -0.80 -5.03 15.28
N GLN A 64 -1.98 -5.62 15.11
CA GLN A 64 -3.15 -5.30 15.91
C GLN A 64 -2.93 -5.64 17.39
N ASN A 65 -3.42 -4.80 18.29
CA ASN A 65 -3.47 -5.10 19.72
C ASN A 65 -4.65 -4.40 20.41
N LYS A 66 -5.00 -4.84 21.61
CA LYS A 66 -6.16 -4.35 22.36
C LYS A 66 -5.98 -2.86 22.70
N GLY A 67 -6.87 -2.03 22.18
CA GLY A 67 -6.86 -0.58 22.41
C GLY A 67 -6.00 0.21 21.42
N LYS A 68 -5.37 -0.45 20.43
CA LYS A 68 -4.68 0.24 19.33
C LYS A 68 -5.68 1.03 18.49
N ARG A 69 -5.24 2.19 18.01
CA ARG A 69 -6.00 2.98 17.04
C ARG A 69 -6.21 2.17 15.76
N GLY A 70 -7.44 2.17 15.24
CA GLY A 70 -7.77 1.49 13.99
C GLY A 70 -7.23 2.20 12.74
N GLY A 71 -7.26 1.51 11.61
CA GLY A 71 -6.77 2.00 10.32
C GLY A 71 -5.26 1.86 10.16
N ALA A 72 -4.70 2.62 9.24
CA ALA A 72 -3.26 2.80 9.06
C ALA A 72 -2.98 4.28 8.81
N TYR A 73 -1.77 4.74 9.15
CA TYR A 73 -1.31 6.08 8.80
C TYR A 73 0.20 6.24 8.95
N SER A 74 0.76 7.19 8.21
CA SER A 74 2.08 7.77 8.39
C SER A 74 2.01 9.08 9.20
N TRP A 75 2.98 9.31 10.08
CA TRP A 75 3.09 10.51 10.91
C TRP A 75 4.54 10.90 11.21
N GLY A 76 4.73 12.05 11.87
CA GLY A 76 6.01 12.50 12.42
C GLY A 76 6.13 14.02 12.43
N GLY A 77 7.19 14.52 13.05
CA GLY A 77 7.57 15.93 13.03
C GLY A 77 8.84 16.17 12.21
N TYR A 78 9.17 17.44 11.94
CA TYR A 78 10.34 17.79 11.13
C TYR A 78 11.66 17.21 11.64
N LYS A 79 11.83 17.14 12.97
CA LYS A 79 13.04 16.60 13.62
C LYS A 79 12.95 15.10 13.95
N THR A 80 11.88 14.42 13.57
CA THR A 80 11.72 12.98 13.84
C THR A 80 11.89 12.16 12.59
N MET A 81 12.25 10.89 12.77
CA MET A 81 12.00 9.90 11.73
C MET A 81 10.48 9.78 11.48
N PRO A 82 10.06 9.31 10.30
CA PRO A 82 8.66 8.94 10.08
C PRO A 82 8.23 7.81 10.99
N TYR A 83 6.95 7.78 11.33
CA TYR A 83 6.31 6.68 12.05
C TYR A 83 5.11 6.20 11.24
N VAL A 84 5.00 4.88 11.08
CA VAL A 84 3.88 4.23 10.44
C VAL A 84 3.14 3.41 11.47
N LEU A 85 1.83 3.62 11.57
CA LEU A 85 0.95 2.72 12.29
C LEU A 85 0.25 1.80 11.29
N LEU A 86 0.39 0.50 11.49
CA LEU A 86 -0.37 -0.52 10.78
C LEU A 86 -1.24 -1.32 11.75
N ASN A 87 -2.25 -1.97 11.19
CA ASN A 87 -3.06 -2.99 11.85
C ASN A 87 -2.98 -4.29 11.04
N TYR A 88 -1.75 -4.71 10.73
CA TYR A 88 -1.44 -5.79 9.78
C TYR A 88 -2.08 -7.12 10.21
N ASN A 89 -2.87 -7.73 9.32
CA ASN A 89 -3.62 -8.97 9.57
C ASN A 89 -3.37 -10.07 8.53
N TYR A 90 -2.16 -10.10 7.95
CA TYR A 90 -1.67 -11.17 7.08
C TYR A 90 -2.43 -11.37 5.76
N GLU A 91 -3.26 -10.42 5.35
CA GLU A 91 -3.98 -10.48 4.09
C GLU A 91 -3.26 -9.64 3.01
N LEU A 92 -3.57 -9.90 1.74
CA LEU A 92 -2.94 -9.17 0.63
C LEU A 92 -3.20 -7.66 0.67
N HIS A 93 -4.37 -7.25 1.17
CA HIS A 93 -4.70 -5.84 1.32
C HIS A 93 -3.71 -5.13 2.27
N ASP A 94 -3.24 -5.82 3.31
CA ASP A 94 -2.28 -5.27 4.27
C ASP A 94 -0.92 -4.97 3.61
N VAL A 95 -0.55 -5.74 2.57
CA VAL A 95 0.68 -5.49 1.78
C VAL A 95 0.57 -4.18 1.01
N SER A 96 -0.60 -3.90 0.41
CA SER A 96 -0.86 -2.61 -0.25
C SER A 96 -0.84 -1.47 0.75
N THR A 97 -1.46 -1.66 1.93
CA THR A 97 -1.44 -0.66 3.01
C THR A 97 -0.02 -0.36 3.49
N LEU A 98 0.85 -1.36 3.63
CA LEU A 98 2.26 -1.14 3.93
C LEU A 98 2.93 -0.27 2.85
N ALA A 99 2.73 -0.60 1.57
CA ALA A 99 3.31 0.15 0.46
C ALA A 99 2.81 1.61 0.42
N HIS A 100 1.50 1.81 0.68
CA HIS A 100 0.84 3.12 0.74
C HIS A 100 1.45 4.00 1.83
N GLU A 101 1.45 3.52 3.08
CA GLU A 101 1.92 4.32 4.22
C GLU A 101 3.43 4.57 4.18
N MET A 102 4.20 3.60 3.68
CA MET A 102 5.63 3.81 3.44
C MET A 102 5.88 4.84 2.33
N GLY A 103 5.00 4.93 1.34
CA GLY A 103 5.04 6.01 0.34
C GLY A 103 4.93 7.39 0.99
N HIS A 104 3.97 7.58 1.88
CA HIS A 104 3.88 8.82 2.67
C HIS A 104 5.09 9.05 3.57
N SER A 105 5.57 8.01 4.26
CA SER A 105 6.71 8.12 5.16
C SER A 105 7.99 8.49 4.44
N ILE A 106 8.27 7.89 3.29
CA ILE A 106 9.47 8.20 2.49
C ILE A 106 9.34 9.57 1.83
N HIS A 107 8.15 9.98 1.39
CA HIS A 107 7.91 11.35 0.93
C HIS A 107 8.22 12.37 2.04
N SER A 108 7.69 12.14 3.25
CA SER A 108 8.01 12.94 4.44
C SER A 108 9.51 12.93 4.79
N TYR A 109 10.18 11.78 4.68
CA TYR A 109 11.62 11.65 4.92
C TYR A 109 12.42 12.54 3.98
N TYR A 110 12.16 12.46 2.66
CA TYR A 110 12.82 13.30 1.67
C TYR A 110 12.55 14.79 1.90
N SER A 111 11.28 15.18 2.11
CA SER A 111 10.94 16.59 2.36
C SER A 111 11.64 17.15 3.59
N ARG A 112 11.71 16.39 4.69
CA ARG A 112 12.39 16.83 5.92
C ARG A 112 13.90 16.97 5.74
N LYS A 113 14.50 16.10 4.93
CA LYS A 113 15.94 16.08 4.67
C LYS A 113 16.39 17.21 3.76
N GLU A 114 15.61 17.51 2.73
CA GLU A 114 16.01 18.42 1.64
C GLU A 114 15.40 19.83 1.75
N GLN A 115 14.37 20.03 2.60
CA GLN A 115 13.70 21.33 2.76
C GLN A 115 13.86 21.90 4.17
N PRO A 116 13.90 23.24 4.32
CA PRO A 116 13.80 23.87 5.63
C PRO A 116 12.41 23.61 6.25
N TYR A 117 12.32 23.73 7.58
CA TYR A 117 11.10 23.48 8.35
C TYR A 117 9.82 24.07 7.74
N ILE A 118 9.90 25.32 7.28
CA ILE A 118 8.76 26.05 6.71
C ILE A 118 8.24 25.48 5.39
N TYR A 119 9.03 24.66 4.68
CA TYR A 119 8.69 24.08 3.37
C TYR A 119 8.64 22.55 3.37
N ALA A 120 8.98 21.90 4.48
CA ALA A 120 8.97 20.44 4.57
C ALA A 120 7.56 19.83 4.64
N GLY A 121 6.52 20.64 4.89
CA GLY A 121 5.13 20.22 4.79
C GLY A 121 4.59 20.38 3.38
N TYR A 122 4.32 19.28 2.70
CA TYR A 122 3.62 19.29 1.41
C TYR A 122 2.10 19.41 1.59
N THR A 123 1.42 19.90 0.56
CA THR A 123 -0.04 20.04 0.57
C THR A 123 -0.72 18.68 0.45
N LEU A 124 -1.99 18.61 0.90
CA LEU A 124 -2.80 17.40 0.76
C LEU A 124 -2.92 16.94 -0.71
N PHE A 125 -2.93 17.88 -1.65
CA PHE A 125 -2.98 17.58 -3.08
C PHE A 125 -1.81 16.70 -3.54
N CYS A 126 -0.61 16.91 -2.98
CA CYS A 126 0.57 16.11 -3.32
C CYS A 126 0.74 14.88 -2.42
N ALA A 127 0.00 14.79 -1.32
CA ALA A 127 0.23 13.76 -0.29
C ALA A 127 0.01 12.35 -0.84
N GLU A 128 -1.04 12.16 -1.64
CA GLU A 128 -1.43 10.86 -2.19
C GLU A 128 -0.60 10.42 -3.40
N VAL A 129 0.23 11.29 -3.98
CA VAL A 129 0.99 10.94 -5.19
C VAL A 129 1.98 9.81 -4.89
N ALA A 130 2.72 9.90 -3.78
CA ALA A 130 3.74 8.92 -3.43
C ALA A 130 3.14 7.57 -3.00
N SER A 131 2.10 7.59 -2.16
CA SER A 131 1.42 6.40 -1.67
C SER A 131 0.75 5.62 -2.81
N THR A 132 -0.05 6.31 -3.64
CA THR A 132 -0.73 5.67 -4.79
C THR A 132 0.25 5.19 -5.87
N THR A 133 1.37 5.88 -6.09
CA THR A 133 2.42 5.40 -7.00
C THR A 133 3.02 4.09 -6.50
N ASN A 134 3.29 3.95 -5.20
CA ASN A 134 3.81 2.71 -4.63
C ASN A 134 2.82 1.56 -4.81
N GLU A 135 1.54 1.78 -4.52
CA GLU A 135 0.49 0.78 -4.71
C GLU A 135 0.36 0.36 -6.17
N ALA A 136 0.39 1.33 -7.11
CA ALA A 136 0.32 1.06 -8.54
C ALA A 136 1.50 0.20 -9.02
N LEU A 137 2.73 0.52 -8.58
CA LEU A 137 3.91 -0.27 -8.90
C LEU A 137 3.81 -1.70 -8.33
N LEU A 138 3.38 -1.82 -7.08
CA LEU A 138 3.19 -3.12 -6.43
C LEU A 138 2.15 -3.97 -7.17
N ILE A 139 0.95 -3.44 -7.44
CA ILE A 139 -0.11 -4.22 -8.07
C ILE A 139 0.26 -4.62 -9.50
N HIS A 140 0.94 -3.75 -10.26
CA HIS A 140 1.47 -4.08 -11.59
C HIS A 140 2.51 -5.19 -11.53
N TYR A 141 3.44 -5.15 -10.57
CA TYR A 141 4.40 -6.22 -10.34
C TYR A 141 3.70 -7.56 -10.07
N LEU A 142 2.72 -7.57 -9.15
CA LEU A 142 1.97 -8.77 -8.79
C LEU A 142 1.19 -9.33 -9.98
N ILE A 143 0.49 -8.50 -10.75
CA ILE A 143 -0.24 -8.89 -11.96
C ILE A 143 0.69 -9.51 -13.00
N ASN A 144 1.87 -8.92 -13.20
CA ASN A 144 2.83 -9.37 -14.21
C ASN A 144 3.50 -10.69 -13.83
N LYS A 145 3.77 -10.91 -12.54
CA LYS A 145 4.38 -12.14 -12.02
C LYS A 145 3.38 -13.30 -11.88
N GLU A 146 2.10 -13.00 -11.69
CA GLU A 146 1.09 -14.04 -11.41
C GLU A 146 0.82 -14.93 -12.64
N THR A 147 0.85 -16.24 -12.40
CA THR A 147 0.64 -17.28 -13.43
C THR A 147 -0.73 -17.94 -13.29
N ASP A 148 -1.31 -17.95 -12.09
CA ASP A 148 -2.68 -18.42 -11.90
C ASP A 148 -3.66 -17.40 -12.47
N LYS A 149 -4.45 -17.83 -13.45
CA LYS A 149 -5.38 -16.95 -14.16
C LYS A 149 -6.44 -16.35 -13.24
N LYS A 150 -6.89 -17.10 -12.22
CA LYS A 150 -7.95 -16.65 -11.32
C LYS A 150 -7.42 -15.57 -10.38
N LYS A 151 -6.23 -15.78 -9.79
CA LYS A 151 -5.55 -14.82 -8.95
C LYS A 151 -5.12 -13.58 -9.73
N LYS A 152 -4.63 -13.73 -10.96
CA LYS A 152 -4.35 -12.58 -11.83
C LYS A 152 -5.59 -11.72 -12.09
N LEU A 153 -6.74 -12.35 -12.36
CA LEU A 153 -7.99 -11.62 -12.54
C LEU A 153 -8.47 -10.93 -11.25
N TYR A 154 -8.24 -11.54 -10.09
CA TYR A 154 -8.48 -10.91 -8.79
C TYR A 154 -7.63 -9.65 -8.61
N LEU A 155 -6.32 -9.72 -8.87
CA LEU A 155 -5.40 -8.57 -8.78
C LEU A 155 -5.80 -7.43 -9.72
N ILE A 156 -6.13 -7.75 -10.99
CA ILE A 156 -6.64 -6.77 -11.96
C ILE A 156 -7.94 -6.14 -11.44
N ASN A 157 -8.84 -6.94 -10.85
CA ASN A 157 -10.05 -6.39 -10.27
C ASN A 157 -9.73 -5.45 -9.09
N GLN A 158 -8.76 -5.77 -8.23
CA GLN A 158 -8.33 -4.87 -7.17
C GLN A 158 -7.80 -3.53 -7.70
N GLU A 159 -6.95 -3.54 -8.73
CA GLU A 159 -6.46 -2.32 -9.39
C GLU A 159 -7.62 -1.45 -9.91
N LEU A 160 -8.59 -2.07 -10.58
CA LEU A 160 -9.76 -1.36 -11.10
C LEU A 160 -10.65 -0.79 -10.00
N GLU A 161 -10.78 -1.48 -8.86
CA GLU A 161 -11.49 -0.95 -7.70
C GLU A 161 -10.75 0.23 -7.09
N GLN A 162 -9.41 0.18 -7.00
CA GLN A 162 -8.60 1.26 -6.47
C GLN A 162 -8.69 2.52 -7.35
N ILE A 163 -8.69 2.38 -8.68
CA ILE A 163 -8.85 3.53 -9.60
C ILE A 163 -10.23 4.20 -9.43
N ARG A 164 -11.24 3.42 -9.02
CA ARG A 164 -12.63 3.91 -8.88
C ARG A 164 -12.83 4.76 -7.62
N THR A 165 -12.07 4.51 -6.56
CA THR A 165 -12.27 5.07 -5.21
C THR A 165 -11.18 6.06 -4.85
#